data_AF-A0A6G7ZIN7-F1
#
_entry.id   AF-A0A6G7ZIN7-F1
#
_cell.length_a   1.000
_cell.length_b   1.000
_cell.length_c   1.000
_cell.angle_alpha   90.00
_cell.angle_beta   90.00
_cell.angle_gamma   90.00
#
_symmetry.space_group_name_H-M   'P 1'
#
loop_
_entity.id
_entity.type
_entity.pdbx_description
1 polymer ?
#
loop_
_entity_poly.entity_id
_entity_poly.type
_entity_poly.pdbx_seq_one_letter_code
_entity_poly.pdbx_strand_id
1 'polypeptide(L)'
;MFRTQLFASTLALGVLASAARAELDVPAATAIVAASPEAKLGDGDGQGDATVAGTDFQATARIPCRGVGSAAGTCQAGVTRGPDQIAVEVSLPSGRTRSLLFDGKGKFITIASSQADGTAAWKVSSRRDGDTTVIQAGPETYRVPDAFVVGD
;
A
#
# COMPACT_ATOMS: atom_id res chain seq x y z
N MET A 1 -26.87 51.42 26.34
CA MET A 1 -28.17 51.98 25.88
C MET A 1 -28.60 51.23 24.64
N PHE A 2 -29.84 50.69 24.65
CA PHE A 2 -30.57 50.02 23.55
C PHE A 2 -30.02 48.66 23.06
N ARG A 3 -30.81 47.60 22.84
CA ARG A 3 -32.18 47.23 23.22
C ARG A 3 -32.36 45.76 22.78
N THR A 4 -32.88 44.94 23.69
CA THR A 4 -33.45 43.61 23.47
C THR A 4 -34.52 43.60 22.37
N GLN A 5 -34.53 42.60 21.48
CA GLN A 5 -35.77 42.12 20.85
C GLN A 5 -35.79 40.60 20.73
N LEU A 6 -36.68 40.01 21.54
CA LEU A 6 -37.30 38.70 21.34
C LEU A 6 -38.18 38.77 20.09
N PHE A 7 -38.16 37.72 19.26
CA PHE A 7 -39.29 37.36 18.41
C PHE A 7 -39.65 35.90 18.66
N ALA A 8 -40.71 35.72 19.46
CA ALA A 8 -41.52 34.52 19.47
C ALA A 8 -42.62 34.71 18.42
N SER A 9 -42.80 33.75 17.52
CA SER A 9 -44.07 33.60 16.80
C SER A 9 -44.39 32.13 16.63
N THR A 10 -45.64 31.83 16.94
CA THR A 10 -46.20 30.54 17.29
C THR A 10 -47.08 30.02 16.14
N LEU A 11 -47.27 28.70 16.09
CA LEU A 11 -48.45 27.95 15.58
C LEU A 11 -48.71 27.85 14.06
N ALA A 12 -48.66 26.62 13.53
CA ALA A 12 -49.83 25.77 13.21
C ALA A 12 -49.35 24.53 12.40
N LEU A 13 -49.46 23.29 12.87
CA LEU A 13 -50.63 22.39 12.94
C LEU A 13 -51.06 21.78 11.58
N GLY A 14 -50.81 20.47 11.39
CA GLY A 14 -51.63 19.61 10.49
C GLY A 14 -50.94 18.35 9.91
N VAL A 15 -51.06 17.18 10.56
CA VAL A 15 -51.80 15.95 10.11
C VAL A 15 -51.03 15.04 9.12
N LEU A 16 -50.36 13.98 9.61
CA LEU A 16 -50.77 12.54 9.67
C LEU A 16 -50.67 11.75 8.34
N ALA A 17 -49.68 10.86 8.26
CA ALA A 17 -49.80 9.57 7.57
C ALA A 17 -49.01 8.51 8.35
N SER A 18 -49.73 7.43 8.70
CA SER A 18 -49.32 6.29 9.52
C SER A 18 -48.78 5.17 8.63
N ALA A 19 -47.66 4.54 9.02
CA ALA A 19 -47.34 3.16 8.62
C ALA A 19 -46.33 2.51 9.60
N ALA A 20 -46.87 1.55 10.37
CA ALA A 20 -46.28 0.32 10.91
C ALA A 20 -44.75 0.17 11.14
N ARG A 21 -44.43 0.03 12.43
CA ARG A 21 -43.43 -0.81 13.12
C ARG A 21 -42.53 -1.74 12.28
N ALA A 22 -41.22 -1.58 12.49
CA ALA A 22 -40.30 -2.69 12.74
C ALA A 22 -39.22 -2.21 13.73
N GLU A 23 -39.31 -2.70 14.96
CA GLU A 23 -38.32 -2.52 16.03
C GLU A 23 -37.18 -3.52 15.77
N LEU A 24 -36.00 -3.04 15.40
CA LEU A 24 -34.75 -3.79 15.52
C LEU A 24 -34.01 -3.22 16.71
N ASP A 25 -34.26 -3.85 17.85
CA ASP A 25 -33.52 -3.69 19.09
C ASP A 25 -32.07 -4.16 18.83
N VAL A 26 -31.16 -3.22 18.57
CA VAL A 26 -29.72 -3.49 18.51
C VAL A 26 -29.18 -3.18 19.91
N PRO A 27 -28.81 -4.18 20.73
CA PRO A 27 -28.22 -3.89 22.01
C PRO A 27 -26.90 -3.16 21.78
N ALA A 28 -26.71 -2.06 22.51
CA ALA A 28 -25.46 -1.31 22.55
C ALA A 28 -24.35 -2.22 23.09
N ALA A 29 -23.61 -2.86 22.19
CA ALA A 29 -22.36 -3.52 22.54
C ALA A 29 -21.31 -2.43 22.81
N THR A 30 -21.00 -2.23 24.08
CA THR A 30 -19.86 -1.40 24.52
C THR A 30 -18.58 -2.03 23.96
N ALA A 31 -18.05 -1.47 22.87
CA ALA A 31 -16.76 -1.87 22.34
C ALA A 31 -15.66 -1.35 23.28
N ILE A 32 -15.14 -2.25 24.12
CA ILE A 32 -13.87 -2.06 24.81
C ILE A 32 -12.79 -2.13 23.74
N VAL A 33 -12.26 -0.98 23.33
CA VAL A 33 -11.07 -0.92 22.47
C VAL A 33 -9.88 -1.34 23.33
N ALA A 34 -9.58 -2.63 23.33
CA ALA A 34 -8.26 -3.09 23.72
C ALA A 34 -7.27 -2.46 22.73
N ALA A 35 -6.27 -1.76 23.24
CA ALA A 35 -5.16 -1.30 22.43
C ALA A 35 -4.50 -2.55 21.81
N SER A 36 -4.71 -2.76 20.51
CA SER A 36 -4.05 -3.82 19.77
C SER A 36 -2.54 -3.59 19.82
N PRO A 37 -1.73 -4.62 20.09
CA PRO A 37 -0.30 -4.51 19.89
C PRO A 37 -0.04 -4.22 18.40
N GLU A 38 0.97 -3.39 18.13
CA GLU A 38 1.41 -3.06 16.77
C GLU A 38 1.49 -4.33 15.92
N ALA A 39 0.64 -4.37 14.89
CA ALA A 39 0.56 -5.46 13.93
C ALA A 39 1.96 -5.74 13.40
N LYS A 40 2.37 -7.01 13.49
CA LYS A 40 3.64 -7.47 12.97
C LYS A 40 3.38 -7.97 11.56
N LEU A 41 4.41 -7.94 10.72
CA LEU A 41 4.32 -8.43 9.35
C LEU A 41 3.75 -9.86 9.30
N GLY A 42 2.56 -10.01 8.70
CA GLY A 42 1.90 -11.30 8.53
C GLY A 42 1.03 -11.76 9.70
N ASP A 43 0.13 -10.92 10.21
CA ASP A 43 -0.97 -11.32 11.12
C ASP A 43 -2.05 -12.21 10.43
N GLY A 44 -1.67 -12.93 9.37
CA GLY A 44 -2.46 -14.01 8.80
C GLY A 44 -2.50 -15.20 9.76
N ASP A 45 -3.41 -16.13 9.49
CA ASP A 45 -3.74 -17.36 10.22
C ASP A 45 -2.59 -18.41 10.31
N GLY A 46 -1.34 -17.97 10.17
CA GLY A 46 -0.14 -18.79 10.19
C GLY A 46 0.16 -19.50 8.86
N GLN A 47 -0.65 -19.25 7.82
CA GLN A 47 -0.50 -19.87 6.50
C GLN A 47 0.39 -19.08 5.52
N GLY A 48 0.91 -17.92 5.95
CA GLY A 48 1.64 -16.98 5.09
C GLY A 48 0.70 -15.95 4.44
N ASP A 49 1.29 -14.94 3.81
CA ASP A 49 0.53 -13.88 3.11
C ASP A 49 -0.21 -14.45 1.89
N ALA A 50 -1.49 -14.12 1.77
CA ALA A 50 -2.32 -14.52 0.62
C ALA A 50 -1.80 -13.91 -0.69
N THR A 51 -1.96 -14.64 -1.80
CA THR A 51 -1.59 -14.15 -3.13
C THR A 51 -2.74 -13.43 -3.84
N VAL A 52 -2.39 -12.45 -4.69
CA VAL A 52 -3.33 -11.81 -5.61
C VAL A 52 -3.77 -12.85 -6.65
N ALA A 53 -5.08 -13.01 -6.81
CA ALA A 53 -5.68 -14.02 -7.68
C ALA A 53 -5.08 -13.99 -9.09
N GLY A 54 -4.61 -15.14 -9.56
CA GLY A 54 -3.98 -15.30 -10.88
C GLY A 54 -2.50 -14.86 -10.93
N THR A 55 -1.86 -14.64 -9.79
CA THR A 55 -0.42 -14.33 -9.70
C THR A 55 0.24 -15.07 -8.54
N ASP A 56 1.57 -15.09 -8.55
CA ASP A 56 2.40 -15.59 -7.43
C ASP A 56 2.80 -14.48 -6.44
N PHE A 57 2.23 -13.28 -6.59
CA PHE A 57 2.56 -12.11 -5.77
C PHE A 57 1.61 -11.99 -4.60
N GLN A 58 2.13 -11.63 -3.42
CA GLN A 58 1.29 -11.29 -2.27
C GLN A 58 0.61 -9.93 -2.45
N ALA A 59 1.28 -9.00 -3.14
CA ALA A 59 0.68 -7.73 -3.53
C ALA A 59 1.18 -7.28 -4.91
N THR A 60 0.36 -6.46 -5.56
CA THR A 60 0.74 -5.78 -6.81
C THR A 60 0.55 -4.28 -6.67
N ALA A 61 1.37 -3.50 -7.37
CA ALA A 61 1.30 -2.05 -7.34
C ALA A 61 1.80 -1.44 -8.64
N ARG A 62 1.54 -0.15 -8.80
CA ARG A 62 2.13 0.69 -9.83
C ARG A 62 3.15 1.63 -9.18
N ILE A 63 4.43 1.48 -9.51
CA ILE A 63 5.51 2.27 -8.90
C ILE A 63 6.19 3.20 -9.91
N PRO A 64 6.69 4.39 -9.48
CA PRO A 64 7.51 5.22 -10.35
C PRO A 64 8.82 4.51 -10.73
N CYS A 65 9.14 4.49 -12.02
CA CYS A 65 10.28 3.78 -12.56
C CYS A 65 10.85 4.48 -13.81
N ARG A 66 12.09 4.14 -14.17
CA ARG A 66 12.70 4.46 -15.45
C ARG A 66 13.62 3.32 -15.87
N GLY A 67 13.27 2.62 -16.95
CA GLY A 67 14.08 1.56 -17.55
C GLY A 67 15.17 2.10 -18.49
N VAL A 68 16.09 1.23 -18.93
CA VAL A 68 17.08 1.59 -19.95
C VAL A 68 16.39 2.09 -21.23
N GLY A 69 16.80 3.25 -21.74
CA GLY A 69 16.24 3.82 -22.97
C GLY A 69 14.77 4.24 -22.88
N SER A 70 14.16 4.17 -21.69
CA SER A 70 12.76 4.53 -21.45
C SER A 70 12.66 5.88 -20.75
N ALA A 71 11.59 6.64 -21.02
CA ALA A 71 11.25 7.81 -20.22
C ALA A 71 10.86 7.40 -18.79
N ALA A 72 10.93 8.36 -17.86
CA ALA A 72 10.36 8.16 -16.53
C ALA A 72 8.85 7.97 -16.64
N GLY A 73 8.30 7.05 -15.85
CA GLY A 73 6.89 6.75 -15.86
C GLY A 73 6.52 5.84 -14.70
N THR A 74 5.50 5.00 -14.92
CA THR A 74 5.03 4.06 -13.92
C THR A 74 5.10 2.63 -14.45
N CYS A 75 5.65 1.72 -13.65
CA CYS A 75 5.77 0.30 -13.97
C CYS A 75 4.80 -0.51 -13.11
N GLN A 76 4.30 -1.61 -13.66
CA GLN A 76 3.66 -2.64 -12.85
C GLN A 76 4.71 -3.35 -12.01
N ALA A 77 4.38 -3.66 -10.77
CA ALA A 77 5.24 -4.39 -9.86
C ALA A 77 4.44 -5.41 -9.05
N GLY A 78 5.07 -6.54 -8.77
CA GLY A 78 4.60 -7.56 -7.85
C GLY A 78 5.63 -7.79 -6.75
N VAL A 79 5.19 -8.11 -5.54
CA VAL A 79 6.07 -8.46 -4.43
C VAL A 79 5.88 -9.91 -4.02
N THR A 80 7.00 -10.61 -3.84
CA THR A 80 7.08 -11.93 -3.21
C THR A 80 7.80 -11.82 -1.86
N ARG A 81 7.14 -12.14 -0.75
CA ARG A 81 7.70 -12.06 0.61
C ARG A 81 8.04 -13.44 1.16
N GLY A 82 9.33 -13.67 1.39
CA GLY A 82 9.84 -14.81 2.15
C GLY A 82 10.41 -14.37 3.50
N PRO A 83 10.69 -15.32 4.41
CA PRO A 83 11.19 -15.01 5.75
C PRO A 83 12.57 -14.32 5.73
N ASP A 84 13.43 -14.68 4.78
CA ASP A 84 14.80 -14.17 4.69
C ASP A 84 14.98 -13.10 3.62
N GLN A 85 14.16 -13.14 2.57
CA GLN A 85 14.29 -12.28 1.40
C GLN A 85 12.93 -11.92 0.82
N ILE A 86 12.79 -10.65 0.43
CA ILE A 86 11.64 -10.12 -0.28
C ILE A 86 12.11 -9.73 -1.70
N ALA A 87 11.37 -10.15 -2.72
CA ALA A 87 11.64 -9.82 -4.11
C ALA A 87 10.52 -8.92 -4.65
N VAL A 88 10.88 -7.77 -5.21
CA VAL A 88 9.96 -6.93 -5.97
C VAL A 88 10.29 -7.08 -7.44
N GLU A 89 9.38 -7.68 -8.21
CA GLU A 89 9.50 -7.80 -9.65
C GLU A 89 8.82 -6.61 -10.33
N VAL A 90 9.56 -5.91 -11.20
CA VAL A 90 9.09 -4.72 -11.91
C VAL A 90 9.07 -4.98 -13.40
N SER A 91 7.90 -4.91 -14.03
CA SER A 91 7.74 -5.02 -15.47
C SER A 91 8.03 -3.68 -16.15
N LEU A 92 9.14 -3.62 -16.90
CA LEU A 92 9.58 -2.41 -17.60
C LEU A 92 8.82 -2.23 -18.93
N PRO A 93 8.67 -0.99 -19.43
CA PRO A 93 8.05 -0.72 -20.73
C PRO A 93 8.73 -1.40 -21.93
N SER A 94 10.01 -1.77 -21.78
CA SER A 94 10.77 -2.52 -22.80
C SER A 94 10.39 -4.00 -22.88
N GLY A 95 9.51 -4.49 -22.02
CA GLY A 95 9.14 -5.90 -21.89
C GLY A 95 10.10 -6.72 -21.02
N ARG A 96 11.16 -6.10 -20.49
CA ARG A 96 12.06 -6.75 -19.52
C ARG A 96 11.48 -6.69 -18.11
N THR A 97 11.83 -7.66 -17.28
CA THR A 97 11.53 -7.65 -15.85
C THR A 97 12.79 -7.37 -15.04
N ARG A 98 12.65 -6.60 -13.96
CA ARG A 98 13.71 -6.36 -12.99
C ARG A 98 13.30 -6.89 -11.62
N SER A 99 14.11 -7.76 -11.03
CA SER A 99 13.96 -8.16 -9.63
C SER A 99 14.81 -7.26 -8.73
N LEU A 100 14.16 -6.56 -7.82
CA LEU A 100 14.76 -5.77 -6.74
C LEU A 100 14.71 -6.61 -5.47
N LEU A 101 15.85 -6.81 -4.83
CA LEU A 101 15.99 -7.71 -3.69
C LEU A 101 16.13 -6.93 -2.39
N PHE A 102 15.30 -7.28 -1.42
CA PHE A 102 15.26 -6.73 -0.07
C PHE A 102 15.45 -7.88 0.93
N ASP A 103 15.96 -7.58 2.12
CA ASP A 103 15.99 -8.57 3.20
C ASP A 103 14.57 -8.79 3.77
N GLY A 104 14.40 -9.81 4.61
CA GLY A 104 13.14 -10.08 5.30
C GLY A 104 12.61 -8.94 6.18
N LYS A 105 13.39 -7.87 6.39
CA LYS A 105 12.99 -6.66 7.12
C LYS A 105 12.65 -5.50 6.18
N GLY A 106 12.66 -5.73 4.87
CA GLY A 106 12.34 -4.72 3.86
C GLY A 106 13.48 -3.75 3.54
N LYS A 107 14.71 -4.01 3.99
CA LYS A 107 15.85 -3.17 3.60
C LYS A 107 16.40 -3.63 2.26
N PHE A 108 16.61 -2.68 1.34
CA PHE A 108 17.21 -2.98 0.04
C PHE A 108 18.61 -3.59 0.17
N ILE A 109 18.82 -4.68 -0.57
CA ILE A 109 20.10 -5.40 -0.69
C ILE A 109 20.75 -5.07 -2.02
N THR A 110 20.08 -5.42 -3.12
CA THR A 110 20.65 -5.35 -4.48
C THR A 110 19.56 -5.55 -5.53
N ILE A 111 19.95 -5.60 -6.80
CA ILE A 111 19.13 -6.07 -7.91
C ILE A 111 19.64 -7.40 -8.44
N ALA A 112 18.76 -8.19 -9.06
CA ALA A 112 19.21 -9.28 -9.91
C ALA A 112 20.03 -8.69 -11.08
N SER A 113 21.21 -9.26 -11.32
CA SER A 113 22.14 -8.84 -12.35
C SER A 113 22.78 -10.03 -13.06
N SER A 114 23.22 -9.82 -14.30
CA SER A 114 23.85 -10.84 -15.14
C SER A 114 24.96 -10.24 -16.00
N GLN A 115 25.97 -11.05 -16.31
CA GLN A 115 27.01 -10.66 -17.29
C GLN A 115 26.44 -10.64 -18.72
N ALA A 116 25.50 -11.54 -19.03
CA ALA A 116 24.94 -11.70 -20.37
C ALA A 116 24.13 -10.49 -20.84
N ASP A 117 23.53 -9.73 -19.90
CA ASP A 117 22.76 -8.52 -20.20
C ASP A 117 23.49 -7.22 -19.81
N GLY A 118 24.77 -7.33 -19.43
CA GLY A 118 25.63 -6.21 -19.03
C GLY A 118 25.28 -5.54 -17.71
N THR A 119 24.26 -6.02 -16.98
CA THR A 119 23.80 -5.38 -15.73
C THR A 119 24.75 -5.62 -14.57
N ALA A 120 25.57 -6.67 -14.62
CA ALA A 120 26.57 -6.94 -13.59
C ALA A 120 27.68 -5.87 -13.50
N ALA A 121 27.87 -5.06 -14.55
CA ALA A 121 28.79 -3.92 -14.54
C ALA A 121 28.16 -2.65 -13.93
N TRP A 122 26.87 -2.68 -13.60
CA TRP A 122 26.19 -1.48 -13.12
C TRP A 122 26.50 -1.20 -11.66
N LYS A 123 26.70 0.09 -11.35
CA LYS A 123 26.69 0.57 -9.97
C LYS A 123 25.26 0.56 -9.46
N VAL A 124 25.07 -0.04 -8.29
CA VAL A 124 23.77 -0.12 -7.61
C VAL A 124 23.87 0.66 -6.31
N SER A 125 22.88 1.51 -6.05
CA SER A 125 22.76 2.28 -4.82
C SER A 125 21.30 2.47 -4.45
N SER A 126 21.04 2.70 -3.18
CA SER A 126 19.71 3.07 -2.71
C SER A 126 19.80 4.14 -1.63
N ARG A 127 18.72 4.88 -1.46
CA ARG A 127 18.49 5.79 -0.33
C ARG A 127 17.03 5.76 0.06
N ARG A 128 16.73 6.08 1.31
CA ARG A 128 15.35 6.36 1.74
C ARG A 128 15.00 7.83 1.51
N ASP A 129 13.76 8.06 1.12
CA ASP A 129 13.12 9.35 0.88
C ASP A 129 11.71 9.26 1.49
N GLY A 130 11.61 9.55 2.80
CA GLY A 130 10.41 9.24 3.58
C GLY A 130 10.14 7.72 3.63
N ASP A 131 8.91 7.33 3.30
CA ASP A 131 8.44 5.93 3.24
C ASP A 131 8.68 5.28 1.88
N THR A 132 9.67 5.79 1.14
CA THR A 132 10.02 5.29 -0.19
C THR A 132 11.51 4.98 -0.25
N THR A 133 11.82 3.77 -0.70
CA THR A 133 13.17 3.39 -1.09
C THR A 133 13.42 3.77 -2.55
N VAL A 134 14.36 4.71 -2.77
CA VAL A 134 14.79 5.14 -4.11
C VAL A 134 16.04 4.36 -4.51
N ILE A 135 15.93 3.57 -5.57
CA ILE A 135 17.01 2.70 -6.06
C ILE A 135 17.54 3.27 -7.38
N GLN A 136 18.86 3.40 -7.50
CA GLN A 136 19.56 3.66 -8.76
C GLN A 136 20.40 2.44 -9.12
N ALA A 137 20.22 1.93 -10.33
CA ALA A 137 20.97 0.79 -10.87
C ALA A 137 21.42 1.11 -12.29
N GLY A 138 22.68 1.55 -12.45
CA GLY A 138 23.17 2.06 -13.72
C GLY A 138 22.22 3.15 -14.27
N PRO A 139 21.67 2.97 -15.49
CA PRO A 139 20.71 3.91 -16.06
C PRO A 139 19.29 3.79 -15.50
N GLU A 140 18.98 2.75 -14.71
CA GLU A 140 17.63 2.52 -14.19
C GLU A 140 17.37 3.24 -12.86
N THR A 141 16.10 3.56 -12.60
CA THR A 141 15.67 4.17 -11.33
C THR A 141 14.31 3.64 -10.92
N TYR A 142 14.16 3.35 -9.62
CA TYR A 142 12.91 2.86 -9.02
C TYR A 142 12.60 3.62 -7.74
N ARG A 143 11.31 3.90 -7.50
CA ARG A 143 10.81 4.43 -6.23
C ARG A 143 9.81 3.43 -5.67
N VAL A 144 10.23 2.65 -4.69
CA VAL A 144 9.43 1.56 -4.13
C VAL A 144 8.90 1.99 -2.77
N PRO A 145 7.58 2.11 -2.57
CA PRO A 145 7.01 2.39 -1.26
C PRO A 145 7.34 1.26 -0.28
N ASP A 146 7.72 1.60 0.95
CA ASP A 146 8.15 0.59 1.93
C ASP A 146 6.97 -0.31 2.34
N ALA A 147 5.77 0.26 2.48
CA ALA A 147 4.53 -0.51 2.71
C ALA A 147 4.23 -1.53 1.60
N PHE A 148 4.65 -1.28 0.36
CA PHE A 148 4.52 -2.28 -0.70
C PHE A 148 5.50 -3.45 -0.49
N VAL A 149 6.72 -3.16 -0.03
CA VAL A 149 7.74 -4.19 0.22
C VAL A 149 7.33 -5.07 1.39
N VAL A 150 7.04 -4.47 2.55
CA VAL A 150 6.82 -5.24 3.78
C VAL A 150 5.34 -5.62 3.95
N GLY A 151 4.39 -4.77 3.60
CA GLY A 151 2.99 -4.88 4.02
C GLY A 151 2.66 -3.83 5.07
N ASP A 152 1.38 -3.54 5.28
CA ASP A 152 0.85 -2.62 6.29
C ASP A 152 0.50 -3.30 7.61
#